data_AF-W2YJD5-F1
#
_entry.id   AF-W2YJD5-F1
#
_cell.length_a   1.000
_cell.length_b   1.000
_cell.length_c   1.000
_cell.angle_alpha   90.00
_cell.angle_beta   90.00
_cell.angle_gamma   90.00
#
_symmetry.space_group_name_H-M   'P 1'
#
loop_
_entity.id
_entity.type
_entity.pdbx_description
1 polymer ?
#
loop_
_entity_poly.entity_id
_entity_poly.type
_entity_poly.pdbx_seq_one_letter_code
_entity_poly.pdbx_strand_id
1 'polypeptide(L)'
;MTTAPTSHTRPGVSHARLKAKADAVKLYDAGEGRWGTDETTFVRILFSSPREHLVLVNDIYKKKYVSDLEEAVRGEFSGYATEALVFYVRLALEPDMAIAIHFERMMKGLGTDEKGLSAAVIRYHWMQPRVEQLYEK
;
A
#
# COMPACT_ATOMS: atom_id res chain seq x y z
N MET A 1 -32.92 17.37 -32.02
CA MET A 1 -32.88 16.64 -30.75
C MET A 1 -31.63 15.77 -30.77
N THR A 2 -30.55 16.23 -30.12
CA THR A 2 -29.24 15.55 -30.11
C THR A 2 -29.17 14.67 -28.88
N THR A 3 -29.21 13.35 -29.05
CA THR A 3 -29.02 12.39 -27.95
C THR A 3 -27.53 12.20 -27.68
N ALA A 4 -27.12 12.44 -26.44
CA ALA A 4 -25.77 12.27 -25.94
C ALA A 4 -25.30 10.80 -25.97
N PRO A 5 -23.99 10.51 -26.07
CA PRO A 5 -23.49 9.15 -26.09
C PRO A 5 -23.50 8.54 -24.69
N THR A 6 -24.20 7.42 -24.53
CA THR A 6 -24.25 6.63 -23.29
C THR A 6 -22.87 6.03 -23.01
N SER A 7 -22.28 6.40 -21.88
CA SER A 7 -20.99 5.88 -21.42
C SER A 7 -21.09 4.39 -21.08
N HIS A 8 -20.76 3.54 -22.05
CA HIS A 8 -20.57 2.11 -21.83
C HIS A 8 -19.32 1.90 -20.97
N THR A 9 -19.52 1.80 -19.66
CA THR A 9 -18.45 1.43 -18.73
C THR A 9 -18.25 -0.07 -18.85
N ARG A 10 -17.02 -0.52 -19.18
CA ARG A 10 -16.70 -1.96 -19.31
C ARG A 10 -17.10 -2.69 -18.01
N PRO A 11 -17.85 -3.82 -18.08
CA PRO A 11 -18.41 -4.47 -16.89
C PRO A 11 -17.40 -4.74 -15.77
N GLY A 12 -16.17 -5.17 -16.11
CA GLY A 12 -15.13 -5.47 -15.13
C GLY A 12 -14.58 -4.26 -14.36
N VAL A 13 -14.55 -3.07 -14.97
CA VAL A 13 -14.03 -1.85 -14.34
C VAL A 13 -14.98 -1.34 -13.25
N SER A 14 -16.29 -1.50 -13.47
CA SER A 14 -17.31 -1.12 -12.49
C SER A 14 -17.21 -1.98 -11.22
N HIS A 15 -17.10 -3.30 -11.37
CA HIS A 15 -17.04 -4.23 -10.24
C HIS A 15 -15.77 -4.04 -9.39
N ALA A 16 -14.61 -3.86 -10.02
CA ALA A 16 -13.36 -3.58 -9.32
C ALA A 16 -13.47 -2.32 -8.45
N ARG A 17 -14.04 -1.25 -9.01
CA ARG A 17 -14.22 0.01 -8.28
C ARG A 17 -15.24 -0.09 -7.15
N LEU A 18 -16.32 -0.86 -7.33
CA LEU A 18 -17.30 -1.12 -6.28
C LEU A 18 -16.68 -1.89 -5.11
N LYS A 19 -15.89 -2.93 -5.40
CA LYS A 19 -15.14 -3.67 -4.38
C LYS A 19 -14.15 -2.75 -3.65
N ALA A 20 -13.40 -1.93 -4.37
CA ALA A 20 -12.44 -1.01 -3.77
C ALA A 20 -13.12 0.02 -2.86
N LYS A 21 -14.30 0.53 -3.24
CA LYS A 21 -15.11 1.38 -2.35
C LYS A 21 -15.53 0.64 -1.08
N ALA A 22 -16.02 -0.59 -1.20
CA ALA A 22 -16.42 -1.38 -0.05
C ALA A 22 -15.25 -1.69 0.88
N ASP A 23 -14.09 -2.03 0.34
CA ASP A 23 -12.90 -2.34 1.13
C ASP A 23 -12.31 -1.08 1.79
N ALA A 24 -12.35 0.08 1.14
CA ALA A 24 -11.97 1.36 1.77
C ALA A 24 -12.84 1.67 3.00
N VAL A 25 -14.15 1.43 2.91
CA VAL A 25 -15.06 1.62 4.04
C VAL A 25 -14.77 0.62 5.16
N LYS A 26 -14.56 -0.66 4.82
CA LYS A 26 -14.22 -1.68 5.81
C LYS A 26 -12.92 -1.39 6.54
N LEU A 27 -11.91 -0.85 5.85
CA LEU A 27 -10.64 -0.48 6.49
C LEU A 27 -10.84 0.68 7.48
N TYR A 28 -11.61 1.70 7.10
CA TYR A 28 -11.92 2.81 8.00
C TYR A 28 -12.71 2.32 9.22
N ASP A 29 -13.78 1.55 9.00
CA ASP A 29 -14.61 1.00 10.07
C ASP A 29 -13.83 0.02 10.98
N ALA A 30 -12.73 -0.56 10.48
CA ALA A 30 -11.83 -1.43 11.23
C ALA A 30 -10.74 -0.69 12.01
N GLY A 31 -10.53 0.60 11.77
CA GLY A 31 -9.51 1.42 12.45
C GLY A 31 -10.09 2.75 12.89
N GLU A 32 -9.78 3.82 12.16
CA GLU A 32 -10.12 5.20 12.52
C GLU A 32 -11.62 5.45 12.81
N GLY A 33 -12.52 4.63 12.25
CA GLY A 33 -13.96 4.68 12.47
C GLY A 33 -14.45 4.05 13.77
N ARG A 34 -13.58 3.45 14.59
CA ARG A 34 -13.94 2.75 15.82
C ARG A 34 -12.91 3.00 16.94
N TRP A 35 -13.25 2.57 18.16
CA TRP A 35 -12.26 2.48 19.24
C TRP A 35 -11.50 1.16 19.14
N GLY A 36 -10.17 1.25 19.13
CA GLY A 36 -9.26 0.12 18.93
C GLY A 36 -9.30 -0.42 17.49
N THR A 37 -8.54 -1.49 17.23
CA THR A 37 -8.28 -1.94 15.85
C THR A 37 -8.86 -3.33 15.61
N ASP A 38 -9.58 -3.51 14.49
CA ASP A 38 -9.81 -4.83 13.90
C ASP A 38 -8.65 -5.20 12.96
N GLU A 39 -7.57 -5.66 13.58
CA GLU A 39 -6.35 -6.05 12.89
C GLU A 39 -6.58 -7.12 11.81
N THR A 40 -7.53 -8.04 12.06
CA THR A 40 -7.84 -9.14 11.14
C THR A 40 -8.39 -8.61 9.83
N THR A 41 -9.23 -7.57 9.87
CA THR A 41 -9.76 -6.94 8.65
C THR A 41 -8.67 -6.24 7.85
N PHE A 42 -7.75 -5.52 8.50
CA PHE A 42 -6.60 -4.92 7.84
C PHE A 42 -5.74 -5.98 7.12
N VAL A 43 -5.27 -6.99 7.85
CA VAL A 43 -4.42 -8.05 7.30
C VAL A 43 -5.12 -8.77 6.15
N ARG A 44 -6.40 -9.14 6.32
CA ARG A 44 -7.17 -9.83 5.28
C ARG A 44 -7.26 -9.01 4.00
N ILE A 45 -7.59 -7.73 4.09
CA ILE A 45 -7.77 -6.88 2.90
C ILE A 45 -6.42 -6.59 2.24
N LEU A 46 -5.39 -6.24 3.00
CA LEU A 46 -4.08 -5.89 2.46
C LEU A 46 -3.43 -7.10 1.76
N PHE A 47 -3.36 -8.25 2.42
CA PHE A 47 -2.63 -9.41 1.89
C PHE A 47 -3.42 -10.27 0.90
N SER A 48 -4.75 -10.10 0.79
CA SER A 48 -5.57 -10.84 -0.19
C SER A 48 -5.93 -10.02 -1.43
N SER A 49 -5.37 -8.82 -1.57
CA SER A 49 -5.68 -7.91 -2.68
C SER A 49 -4.49 -7.75 -3.61
N PRO A 50 -4.71 -7.76 -4.95
CA PRO A 50 -3.66 -7.41 -5.89
C PRO A 50 -3.33 -5.91 -5.79
N ARG A 51 -2.14 -5.55 -6.28
CA ARG A 51 -1.62 -4.18 -6.25
C ARG A 51 -2.61 -3.15 -6.79
N GLU A 52 -3.21 -3.44 -7.94
CA GLU A 52 -4.12 -2.52 -8.64
C GLU A 52 -5.37 -2.23 -7.79
N HIS A 53 -5.81 -3.21 -7.01
CA HIS A 53 -6.92 -3.03 -6.08
C HIS A 53 -6.53 -2.11 -4.92
N LEU A 54 -5.34 -2.29 -4.33
CA LEU A 54 -4.87 -1.44 -3.23
C LEU A 54 -4.64 0.01 -3.65
N VAL A 55 -4.16 0.25 -4.88
CA VAL A 55 -4.08 1.60 -5.46
C VAL A 55 -5.47 2.25 -5.53
N LEU A 56 -6.47 1.52 -6.04
CA LEU A 56 -7.84 2.03 -6.11
C LEU A 56 -8.45 2.26 -4.72
N VAL A 57 -8.20 1.36 -3.76
CA VAL A 57 -8.65 1.51 -2.38
C VAL A 57 -8.03 2.76 -1.77
N ASN A 58 -6.71 2.96 -1.91
CA ASN A 58 -6.01 4.13 -1.39
C ASN A 58 -6.55 5.44 -1.99
N ASP A 59 -6.76 5.48 -3.30
CA ASP A 59 -7.34 6.65 -3.99
C ASP A 59 -8.74 7.00 -3.50
N ILE A 60 -9.55 5.98 -3.17
CA ILE A 60 -10.90 6.17 -2.63
C ILE A 60 -10.82 6.59 -1.16
N TYR A 61 -9.94 5.96 -0.38
CA TYR A 61 -9.74 6.23 1.04
C TYR A 61 -9.36 7.69 1.25
N LYS A 62 -8.33 8.18 0.54
CA LYS A 62 -7.87 9.58 0.56
C LYS A 62 -8.94 10.62 0.18
N LYS A 63 -9.91 10.24 -0.65
CA LYS A 63 -11.00 11.13 -1.06
C LYS A 63 -12.13 11.17 -0.05
N LYS A 64 -12.28 10.12 0.75
CA LYS A 64 -13.38 9.95 1.69
C LYS A 64 -12.98 10.30 3.12
N TYR A 65 -11.72 10.12 3.47
CA TYR A 65 -11.18 10.27 4.82
C TYR A 65 -9.98 11.23 4.80
N VAL A 66 -9.50 11.61 6.00
CA VAL A 66 -8.44 12.62 6.15
C VAL A 66 -7.04 12.04 5.95
N SER A 67 -6.92 10.72 6.00
CA SER A 67 -5.68 9.95 5.91
C SER A 67 -5.60 9.13 4.62
N ASP A 68 -4.41 8.64 4.31
CA ASP A 68 -4.21 7.54 3.36
C ASP A 68 -4.04 6.17 4.06
N LEU A 69 -3.89 5.09 3.28
CA LEU A 69 -3.76 3.75 3.86
C LEU A 69 -2.51 3.58 4.72
N GLU A 70 -1.41 4.26 4.40
CA GLU A 70 -0.21 4.19 5.20
C GLU A 70 -0.42 4.88 6.55
N GLU A 71 -0.99 6.08 6.53
CA GLU A 71 -1.32 6.85 7.73
C GLU A 71 -2.31 6.09 8.63
N ALA A 72 -3.34 5.48 8.04
CA ALA A 72 -4.28 4.63 8.76
C ALA A 72 -3.55 3.46 9.44
N VAL A 73 -2.68 2.74 8.73
CA VAL A 73 -1.88 1.65 9.33
C VAL A 73 -0.97 2.16 10.47
N ARG A 74 -0.37 3.34 10.32
CA ARG A 74 0.49 3.93 11.36
C ARG A 74 -0.27 4.32 12.61
N GLY A 75 -1.52 4.77 12.48
CA GLY A 75 -2.37 5.11 13.62
C GLY A 75 -2.87 3.87 14.37
N GLU A 76 -3.08 2.76 13.65
CA GLU A 76 -3.78 1.59 14.17
C GLU A 76 -2.87 0.47 14.68
N PHE A 77 -1.60 0.45 14.30
CA PHE A 77 -0.65 -0.60 14.70
C PHE A 77 0.55 -0.02 15.42
N SER A 78 1.29 -0.88 16.15
CA SER A 78 2.60 -0.51 16.74
C SER A 78 3.71 -1.52 16.45
N GLY A 79 4.96 -1.10 16.66
CA GLY A 79 6.16 -1.94 16.57
C GLY A 79 6.35 -2.59 15.19
N TYR A 80 6.80 -3.85 15.19
CA TYR A 80 7.10 -4.58 13.96
C TYR A 80 5.88 -4.80 13.05
N ALA A 81 4.67 -4.85 13.61
CA ALA A 81 3.45 -4.98 12.82
C ALA A 81 3.23 -3.76 11.93
N THR A 82 3.37 -2.55 12.48
CA THR A 82 3.30 -1.30 11.70
C THR A 82 4.36 -1.27 10.62
N GLU A 83 5.60 -1.63 10.94
CA GLU A 83 6.69 -1.59 9.98
C GLU A 83 6.46 -2.52 8.79
N ALA A 84 5.98 -3.74 9.05
CA ALA A 84 5.67 -4.72 8.02
C ALA A 84 4.49 -4.27 7.14
N LEU A 85 3.39 -3.82 7.75
CA LEU A 85 2.19 -3.40 7.04
C LEU A 85 2.43 -2.12 6.22
N VAL A 86 3.13 -1.13 6.78
CA VAL A 86 3.54 0.07 6.04
C VAL A 86 4.43 -0.29 4.86
N PHE A 87 5.43 -1.15 5.05
CA PHE A 87 6.28 -1.59 3.96
C PHE A 87 5.46 -2.25 2.86
N TYR A 88 4.51 -3.12 3.20
CA TYR A 88 3.64 -3.78 2.24
C TYR A 88 2.72 -2.80 1.48
N VAL A 89 2.10 -1.85 2.19
CA VAL A 89 1.28 -0.78 1.55
C VAL A 89 2.12 0.03 0.58
N ARG A 90 3.30 0.49 1.01
CA ARG A 90 4.23 1.23 0.15
C ARG A 90 4.71 0.39 -1.04
N LEU A 91 5.01 -0.89 -0.85
CA LEU A 91 5.41 -1.78 -1.93
C LEU A 91 4.32 -1.90 -3.00
N ALA A 92 3.05 -1.90 -2.58
CA ALA A 92 1.92 -1.86 -3.51
C ALA A 92 1.80 -0.50 -4.21
N LEU A 93 1.89 0.61 -3.49
CA LEU A 93 1.65 1.94 -4.06
C LEU A 93 2.85 2.43 -4.90
N GLU A 94 4.04 2.42 -4.31
CA GLU A 94 5.28 3.04 -4.78
C GLU A 94 6.48 2.08 -4.61
N PRO A 95 6.52 0.97 -5.39
CA PRO A 95 7.46 -0.12 -5.17
C PRO A 95 8.94 0.29 -5.15
N ASP A 96 9.36 1.17 -6.05
CA ASP A 96 10.77 1.56 -6.19
C ASP A 96 11.27 2.32 -4.96
N MET A 97 10.50 3.33 -4.54
CA MET A 97 10.78 4.09 -3.32
C MET A 97 10.69 3.22 -2.06
N ALA A 98 9.71 2.31 -2.00
CA ALA A 98 9.56 1.40 -0.87
C ALA A 98 10.80 0.53 -0.66
N ILE A 99 11.37 0.00 -1.75
CA ILE A 99 12.55 -0.84 -1.73
C ILE A 99 13.81 -0.02 -1.43
N ALA A 100 13.97 1.17 -2.03
CA ALA A 100 15.07 2.08 -1.72
C ALA A 100 15.14 2.39 -0.21
N ILE A 101 14.01 2.80 0.37
CA ILE A 101 13.90 3.07 1.81
C ILE A 101 14.20 1.81 2.63
N HIS A 102 13.80 0.62 2.15
CA HIS A 102 14.09 -0.63 2.84
C HIS A 102 15.58 -0.95 2.89
N PHE A 103 16.31 -0.74 1.78
CA PHE A 103 17.78 -0.85 1.76
C PHE A 103 18.43 0.16 2.70
N GLU A 104 18.01 1.43 2.65
CA GLU A 104 18.53 2.48 3.55
C GLU A 104 18.33 2.14 5.02
N ARG A 105 17.18 1.57 5.38
CA ARG A 105 16.90 1.14 6.75
C ARG A 105 17.89 0.09 7.26
N MET A 106 18.35 -0.82 6.40
CA MET A 106 19.32 -1.85 6.77
C MET A 106 20.74 -1.30 6.92
N MET A 107 21.03 -0.17 6.28
CA MET A 107 22.32 0.53 6.39
C MET A 107 22.31 1.65 7.43
N LYS A 108 21.16 1.93 8.05
CA LYS A 108 21.00 3.02 9.01
C LYS A 108 21.64 2.68 10.35
N GLY A 109 22.55 3.54 10.82
CA GLY A 109 23.15 3.46 12.16
C GLY A 109 24.63 3.06 12.12
N LEU A 110 25.14 2.56 13.24
CA LEU A 110 26.51 2.04 13.31
C LEU A 110 26.51 0.58 12.82
N GLY A 111 27.09 0.36 11.64
CA GLY A 111 27.14 -0.94 10.99
C GLY A 111 26.03 -1.12 9.95
N THR A 112 25.77 -2.36 9.57
CA THR A 112 24.77 -2.72 8.55
C THR A 112 24.15 -4.04 8.96
N ASP A 113 22.83 -4.17 8.78
CA ASP A 113 22.17 -5.47 8.84
C ASP A 113 22.50 -6.25 7.56
N GLU A 114 23.69 -6.86 7.53
CA GLU A 114 24.22 -7.57 6.35
C GLU A 114 23.30 -8.71 5.91
N LYS A 115 22.66 -9.41 6.87
CA LYS A 115 21.73 -10.51 6.58
C LYS A 115 20.43 -9.98 5.97
N GLY A 116 19.86 -8.93 6.55
CA GLY A 116 18.68 -8.26 5.99
C GLY A 116 18.96 -7.71 4.60
N LEU A 117 20.07 -6.99 4.44
CA LEU A 117 20.45 -6.35 3.18
C LEU A 117 20.70 -7.37 2.07
N SER A 118 21.48 -8.42 2.34
CA SER A 118 21.72 -9.48 1.35
C SER A 118 20.42 -10.18 0.93
N ALA A 119 19.53 -10.50 1.87
CA ALA A 119 18.23 -11.10 1.56
C ALA A 119 17.35 -10.16 0.72
N ALA A 120 17.33 -8.86 1.04
CA ALA A 120 16.56 -7.87 0.31
C ALA A 120 17.11 -7.65 -1.11
N VAL A 121 18.44 -7.56 -1.27
CA VAL A 121 19.09 -7.44 -2.58
C VAL A 121 18.75 -8.65 -3.45
N ILE A 122 18.85 -9.88 -2.93
CA ILE A 122 18.48 -11.10 -3.67
C ILE A 122 16.98 -11.07 -4.06
N ARG A 123 16.10 -10.71 -3.12
CA ARG A 123 14.65 -10.69 -3.35
C ARG A 123 14.24 -9.67 -4.41
N TYR A 124 14.84 -8.49 -4.40
CA TYR A 124 14.47 -7.37 -5.26
C TYR A 124 15.47 -7.13 -6.41
N HIS A 125 16.36 -8.08 -6.70
CA HIS A 125 17.38 -7.94 -7.75
C HIS A 125 16.81 -7.53 -9.11
N TRP A 126 15.63 -8.01 -9.47
CA TRP A 126 14.96 -7.67 -10.74
C TRP A 126 14.45 -6.22 -10.80
N MET A 127 14.32 -5.56 -9.65
CA MET A 127 13.91 -4.15 -9.52
C MET A 127 15.10 -3.22 -9.34
N GLN A 128 16.29 -3.77 -9.09
CA GLN A 128 17.51 -3.03 -8.79
C GLN A 128 17.79 -1.91 -9.80
N PRO A 129 17.70 -2.10 -11.14
CA PRO A 129 17.95 -1.02 -12.08
C PRO A 129 17.00 0.18 -11.94
N ARG A 130 15.76 -0.04 -11.47
CA ARG A 130 14.80 1.05 -11.20
C ARG A 130 15.09 1.75 -9.88
N VAL A 131 15.53 0.99 -8.89
CA VAL A 131 15.89 1.51 -7.56
C VAL A 131 17.18 2.33 -7.62
N GLU A 132 18.18 1.89 -8.40
CA GLU A 132 19.45 2.60 -8.60
C GLU A 132 19.24 4.02 -9.17
N GLN A 133 18.30 4.18 -10.12
CA GLN A 133 17.95 5.49 -10.69
C GLN A 133 17.45 6.52 -9.65
N LEU A 134 17.04 6.07 -8.47
CA LEU A 134 16.63 6.96 -7.38
C LEU A 134 17.83 7.59 -6.65
N TYR A 135 19.00 6.94 -6.69
CA TYR A 135 20.23 7.39 -6.03
C TYR A 135 21.14 8.24 -6.93
N GLU A 136 20.90 8.23 -8.24
CA GLU A 136 21.70 8.97 -9.23
C GLU A 136 21.27 10.45 -9.37
N LYS A 137 20.40 10.95 -8.50
CA LYS A 137 19.92 12.34 -8.47
C LYS A 137 20.59 13.14 -7.36
#